data_AF-A0A354WIP6-F1
#
_entry.id   AF-A0A354WIP6-F1
#
_cell.length_a   1.000
_cell.length_b   1.000
_cell.length_c   1.000
_cell.angle_alpha   90.00
_cell.angle_beta   90.00
_cell.angle_gamma   90.00
#
_symmetry.space_group_name_H-M   'P 1'
#
loop_
_entity.id
_entity.type
_entity.pdbx_description
1 polymer ?
#
loop_
_entity_poly.entity_id
_entity_poly.type
_entity_poly.pdbx_seq_one_letter_code
_entity_poly.pdbx_strand_id
1 'polypeptide(L)'
;MTQSELGQGVIILTVVLPDIWTNAIKSMPGGVVDRMSKYTNVKPINLDFLNSNSIIDLVSLWLQEELYKPRHLIPPHPVYPFDENQLRDLGKQKLSVREVLAWCAEHFDVDDPLPNEPSERFKLALEQASQSIPENYLEDNNFIAEVLALAFKTLKGECLEGETSSGEKLNSVVVQDISEVEPKAINQGWINFKLIGQEQDKLFKIGVAVIQQSHGTSVGAGMKRLSDYETFDLTRGCLVRSKDRKIKQKWDSYNVINQMIEQQGGEWVDLNEEDLKVLINIYSIFQQKSNYRLSEEEVLEFSKELTKNNPLLLEILSNPSGHIEPDIVDDEDIIIDLFTPVDPIPENDDDLSPLFDDDILPPPINDENDQDDSETSNKVDSKGKKISAFIFQGSKYEVNSWKELLITVCNLMKSNHEGEFENVLTLKGRKRFYFSNDPNQLTSSEQIQGTNIYVEINFTSNQIVKNVKNILALFGYPENSISFEIKGEN
;
A
#
# COMPACT_ATOMS: atom_id res chain seq x y z
N MET A 1 4.70 18.35 -23.14
CA MET A 1 5.45 19.01 -24.24
C MET A 1 6.91 18.60 -24.14
N THR A 2 7.40 17.81 -25.09
CA THR A 2 8.83 17.46 -25.19
C THR A 2 9.55 18.55 -25.99
N GLN A 3 10.62 19.11 -25.41
CA GLN A 3 11.43 20.15 -26.06
C GLN A 3 12.26 19.57 -27.22
N SER A 4 12.39 20.32 -28.31
CA SER A 4 13.29 20.02 -29.41
C SER A 4 14.75 20.27 -29.02
N GLU A 5 15.66 19.36 -29.36
CA GLU A 5 17.10 19.42 -29.06
C GLU A 5 17.85 20.59 -29.72
N LEU A 6 17.24 21.31 -30.67
CA LEU A 6 17.91 22.31 -31.51
C LEU A 6 17.68 23.78 -31.10
N GLY A 7 17.01 24.05 -29.98
CA GLY A 7 16.78 25.43 -29.53
C GLY A 7 16.58 25.58 -28.03
N GLN A 8 17.63 26.00 -27.32
CA GLN A 8 17.51 26.51 -25.95
C GLN A 8 16.89 27.90 -25.99
N GLY A 9 15.58 27.98 -25.78
CA GLY A 9 14.85 29.25 -25.71
C GLY A 9 13.59 29.14 -24.87
N VAL A 10 13.25 30.21 -24.15
CA VAL A 10 11.98 30.34 -23.44
C VAL A 10 10.94 30.87 -24.43
N ILE A 11 9.88 30.09 -24.67
CA ILE A 11 8.69 30.56 -25.40
C ILE A 11 7.76 31.22 -24.38
N ILE A 12 7.56 32.53 -24.53
CA ILE A 12 6.57 33.27 -23.72
C ILE A 12 5.34 33.51 -24.61
N LEU A 13 4.23 32.85 -24.27
CA LEU A 13 2.93 33.13 -24.86
C LEU A 13 2.22 34.19 -24.01
N THR A 14 1.85 35.32 -24.62
CA THR A 14 1.11 36.39 -23.94
C THR A 14 -0.13 36.75 -24.75
N VAL A 15 -1.26 36.91 -24.06
CA VAL A 15 -2.54 37.29 -24.66
C VAL A 15 -2.70 38.79 -24.54
N VAL A 16 -2.95 39.45 -25.66
CA VAL A 16 -3.09 40.91 -25.72
C VAL A 16 -4.35 41.26 -26.52
N LEU A 17 -5.12 42.23 -26.02
CA LEU A 17 -6.27 42.74 -26.76
C LEU A 17 -5.83 43.37 -28.09
N PRO A 18 -6.59 43.22 -29.19
CA PRO A 18 -6.22 43.77 -30.50
C PRO A 18 -5.87 45.27 -30.48
N ASP A 19 -6.56 46.04 -29.65
CA ASP A 19 -6.31 47.48 -29.49
C ASP A 19 -4.97 47.78 -28.80
N ILE A 20 -4.60 46.99 -27.79
CA ILE A 20 -3.30 47.13 -27.11
C ILE A 20 -2.18 46.75 -28.07
N TRP A 21 -2.36 45.68 -28.86
CA TRP A 21 -1.40 45.30 -29.89
C TRP A 21 -1.21 46.43 -30.90
N THR A 22 -2.30 47.01 -31.38
CA THR A 22 -2.28 48.03 -32.44
C THR A 22 -1.76 49.37 -31.97
N ASN A 23 -2.18 49.84 -30.80
CA ASN A 23 -1.93 51.21 -30.35
C ASN A 23 -0.72 51.32 -29.41
N ALA A 24 -0.47 50.32 -28.57
CA ALA A 24 0.61 50.36 -27.58
C ALA A 24 1.84 49.60 -28.07
N ILE A 25 1.69 48.31 -28.41
CA ILE A 25 2.85 47.44 -28.71
C ILE A 25 3.52 47.82 -30.02
N LYS A 26 2.74 48.01 -31.11
CA LYS A 26 3.31 48.43 -32.42
C LYS A 26 4.05 49.77 -32.37
N SER A 27 3.71 50.64 -31.43
CA SER A 27 4.31 51.96 -31.25
C SER A 27 5.57 51.95 -30.39
N MET A 28 5.96 50.80 -29.80
CA MET A 28 7.12 50.71 -28.92
C MET A 28 8.44 50.86 -29.70
N PRO A 29 9.36 51.71 -29.23
CA PRO A 29 10.64 51.94 -29.90
C PRO A 29 11.61 50.76 -29.70
N GLY A 30 12.70 50.75 -30.48
CA GLY A 30 13.83 49.84 -30.26
C GLY A 30 13.61 48.40 -30.70
N GLY A 31 12.78 48.15 -31.72
CA GLY A 31 12.60 46.81 -32.30
C GLY A 31 11.95 45.80 -31.34
N VAL A 32 11.16 46.27 -30.38
CA VAL A 32 10.44 45.40 -29.42
C VAL A 32 9.47 44.47 -30.14
N VAL A 33 8.74 44.99 -31.13
CA VAL A 33 7.77 44.23 -31.92
C VAL A 33 8.44 43.08 -32.69
N ASP A 34 9.59 43.36 -33.30
CA ASP A 34 10.40 42.37 -34.02
C ASP A 34 10.91 41.28 -33.09
N ARG A 35 11.16 41.59 -31.82
CA ARG A 35 11.57 40.60 -30.80
C ARG A 35 10.40 39.77 -30.29
N MET A 36 9.22 40.38 -30.12
CA MET A 36 8.01 39.69 -29.64
C MET A 36 7.36 38.78 -30.69
N SER A 37 7.50 39.10 -31.98
CA SER A 37 6.76 38.43 -33.06
C SER A 37 7.61 38.17 -34.30
N LYS A 38 8.90 37.87 -34.09
CA LYS A 38 9.88 37.61 -35.15
C LYS A 38 9.40 36.52 -36.11
N TYR A 39 8.94 35.40 -35.57
CA TYR A 39 8.56 34.20 -36.32
C TYR A 39 7.25 34.35 -37.07
N THR A 40 6.42 35.31 -36.68
CA THR A 40 5.11 35.57 -37.30
C THR A 40 5.14 36.83 -38.18
N ASN A 41 6.32 37.33 -38.54
CA ASN A 41 6.51 38.54 -39.32
C ASN A 41 5.72 39.73 -38.75
N VAL A 42 5.88 39.98 -37.45
CA VAL A 42 5.28 41.14 -36.77
C VAL A 42 3.74 41.07 -36.66
N LYS A 43 3.15 39.90 -36.89
CA LYS A 43 1.72 39.65 -36.73
C LYS A 43 1.44 38.88 -35.43
N PRO A 44 0.38 39.24 -34.69
CA PRO A 44 -0.04 38.42 -33.56
C PRO A 44 -0.53 37.07 -34.08
N ILE A 45 -0.36 36.02 -33.27
CA ILE A 45 -0.99 34.74 -33.52
C ILE A 45 -2.47 34.93 -33.19
N ASN A 46 -3.34 34.79 -34.19
CA ASN A 46 -4.77 34.85 -33.95
C ASN A 46 -5.26 33.52 -33.38
N LEU A 47 -6.11 33.60 -32.37
CA LEU A 47 -6.88 32.46 -31.90
C LEU A 47 -8.11 32.35 -32.79
N ASP A 48 -8.05 31.47 -33.77
CA ASP A 48 -9.20 31.14 -34.60
C ASP A 48 -10.13 30.18 -33.83
N PHE A 49 -11.43 30.24 -34.16
CA PHE A 49 -12.36 29.23 -33.67
C PHE A 49 -11.94 27.84 -34.17
N LEU A 50 -12.23 26.82 -33.37
CA LEU A 50 -11.94 25.45 -33.74
C LEU A 50 -12.70 25.10 -35.03
N ASN A 51 -11.96 24.72 -36.06
CA ASN A 51 -12.52 24.12 -37.27
C ASN A 51 -12.65 22.61 -37.07
N SER A 52 -13.31 21.93 -38.02
CA SER A 52 -13.56 20.49 -37.96
C SER A 52 -12.30 19.65 -37.73
N ASN A 53 -11.17 19.99 -38.36
CA ASN A 53 -9.93 19.23 -38.15
C ASN A 53 -9.33 19.50 -36.77
N SER A 54 -9.33 20.76 -36.32
CA SER A 54 -8.82 21.11 -35.00
C SER A 54 -9.63 20.47 -33.85
N ILE A 55 -10.93 20.24 -34.04
CA ILE A 55 -11.74 19.47 -33.07
C ILE A 55 -11.30 18.01 -33.04
N ILE A 56 -11.14 17.36 -34.20
CA ILE A 56 -10.66 15.98 -34.26
C ILE A 56 -9.30 15.83 -33.59
N ASP A 57 -8.36 16.74 -33.89
CA ASP A 57 -7.02 16.73 -33.30
C ASP A 57 -7.09 16.93 -31.78
N LEU A 58 -7.90 17.88 -31.32
CA LEU A 58 -8.08 18.15 -29.89
C LEU A 58 -8.64 16.93 -29.15
N VAL A 59 -9.73 16.35 -29.64
CA VAL A 59 -10.40 15.21 -29.01
C VAL A 59 -9.50 13.98 -29.06
N SER A 60 -8.88 13.70 -30.20
CA SER A 60 -7.96 12.57 -30.35
C SER A 60 -6.75 12.68 -29.43
N LEU A 61 -6.12 13.85 -29.35
CA LEU A 61 -4.98 14.07 -28.47
C LEU A 61 -5.38 13.94 -27.01
N TRP A 62 -6.52 14.51 -26.60
CA TRP A 62 -7.00 14.38 -25.24
C TRP A 62 -7.26 12.91 -24.87
N LEU A 63 -7.99 12.17 -25.71
CA LEU A 63 -8.27 10.74 -25.47
C LEU A 63 -6.98 9.91 -25.45
N GLN A 64 -6.05 10.18 -26.35
CA GLN A 64 -4.80 9.43 -26.44
C GLN A 64 -3.93 9.63 -25.19
N GLU A 65 -3.75 10.88 -24.74
CA GLU A 65 -2.86 11.18 -23.61
C GLU A 65 -3.52 10.91 -22.25
N GLU A 66 -4.83 11.16 -22.11
CA GLU A 66 -5.52 11.10 -20.81
C GLU A 66 -6.26 9.78 -20.59
N LEU A 67 -6.75 9.12 -21.66
CA LEU A 67 -7.54 7.89 -21.56
C LEU A 67 -6.74 6.65 -21.93
N TYR A 68 -6.18 6.60 -23.14
CA TYR A 68 -5.69 5.38 -23.75
C TYR A 68 -4.27 4.99 -23.35
N LYS A 69 -3.29 5.89 -23.49
CA LYS A 69 -1.89 5.58 -23.13
C LYS A 69 -1.73 5.18 -21.67
N PRO A 70 -2.31 5.89 -20.68
CA PRO A 70 -2.12 5.56 -19.27
C PRO A 70 -2.76 4.22 -18.87
N ARG A 71 -3.78 3.78 -19.62
CA ARG A 71 -4.54 2.54 -19.35
C ARG A 71 -4.17 1.40 -20.31
N HIS A 72 -3.16 1.59 -21.16
CA HIS A 72 -2.75 0.61 -22.19
C HIS A 72 -3.90 0.14 -23.10
N LEU A 73 -4.88 1.00 -23.36
CA LEU A 73 -6.03 0.69 -24.22
C LEU A 73 -5.70 0.98 -25.69
N ILE A 74 -6.20 0.13 -26.59
CA ILE A 74 -6.10 0.31 -28.04
C ILE A 74 -7.49 0.67 -28.57
N PRO A 75 -7.74 1.95 -28.93
CA PRO A 75 -9.04 2.32 -29.45
C PRO A 75 -9.22 1.81 -30.90
N PRO A 76 -10.46 1.52 -31.33
CA PRO A 76 -10.74 1.12 -32.71
C PRO A 76 -10.44 2.24 -33.72
N HIS A 77 -10.58 3.50 -33.31
CA HIS A 77 -10.20 4.67 -34.09
C HIS A 77 -9.84 5.85 -33.16
N PRO A 78 -9.13 6.88 -33.67
CA PRO A 78 -8.48 7.90 -32.81
C PRO A 78 -9.42 8.79 -31.99
N VAL A 79 -10.71 8.80 -32.30
CA VAL A 79 -11.75 9.61 -31.63
C VAL A 79 -12.84 8.76 -30.97
N TYR A 80 -12.65 7.44 -30.85
CA TYR A 80 -13.59 6.59 -30.10
C TYR A 80 -13.77 7.15 -28.67
N PRO A 81 -14.94 7.09 -28.02
CA PRO A 81 -16.20 6.50 -28.49
C PRO A 81 -17.05 7.42 -29.40
N PHE A 82 -16.55 8.58 -29.82
CA PHE A 82 -17.33 9.54 -30.60
C PHE A 82 -17.39 9.19 -32.09
N ASP A 83 -18.49 9.55 -32.74
CA ASP A 83 -18.58 9.55 -34.20
C ASP A 83 -17.79 10.74 -34.79
N GLU A 84 -16.87 10.46 -35.71
CA GLU A 84 -16.03 11.48 -36.32
C GLU A 84 -16.85 12.54 -37.09
N ASN A 85 -17.95 12.16 -37.72
CA ASN A 85 -18.78 13.10 -38.48
C ASN A 85 -19.51 14.07 -37.54
N GLN A 86 -19.99 13.60 -36.39
CA GLN A 86 -20.58 14.46 -35.36
C GLN A 86 -19.58 15.51 -34.88
N LEU A 87 -18.34 15.11 -34.59
CA LEU A 87 -17.27 16.03 -34.20
C LEU A 87 -16.93 17.03 -35.33
N ARG A 88 -16.92 16.57 -36.60
CA ARG A 88 -16.71 17.45 -37.75
C ARG A 88 -17.84 18.46 -37.92
N ASP A 89 -19.07 18.10 -37.61
CA ASP A 89 -20.23 18.99 -37.66
C ASP A 89 -20.19 20.07 -36.57
N LEU A 90 -19.68 19.75 -35.36
CA LEU A 90 -19.40 20.75 -34.32
C LEU A 90 -18.42 21.83 -34.82
N GLY A 91 -17.44 21.43 -35.65
CA GLY A 91 -16.46 22.34 -36.23
C GLY A 91 -17.04 23.40 -37.16
N LYS A 92 -18.29 23.23 -37.60
CA LYS A 92 -19.03 24.23 -38.40
C LYS A 92 -19.70 25.30 -37.53
N GLN A 93 -19.88 25.03 -36.23
CA GLN A 93 -20.63 25.88 -35.31
C GLN A 93 -19.78 26.96 -34.63
N LYS A 94 -18.46 27.01 -34.92
CA LYS A 94 -17.49 27.97 -34.33
C LYS A 94 -17.51 27.96 -32.79
N LEU A 95 -17.59 26.77 -32.21
CA LEU A 95 -17.54 26.59 -30.77
C LEU A 95 -16.13 26.90 -30.22
N SER A 96 -16.09 27.33 -28.96
CA SER A 96 -14.86 27.40 -28.18
C SER A 96 -14.39 26.00 -27.75
N VAL A 97 -13.11 25.89 -27.39
CA VAL A 97 -12.52 24.66 -26.83
C VAL A 97 -13.35 24.13 -25.65
N ARG A 98 -13.82 25.02 -24.77
CA ARG A 98 -14.60 24.64 -23.59
C ARG A 98 -15.94 24.04 -23.96
N GLU A 99 -16.64 24.62 -24.93
CA GLU A 99 -17.95 24.12 -25.39
C GLU A 99 -17.82 22.77 -26.08
N VAL A 100 -16.76 22.57 -26.88
CA VAL A 100 -16.46 21.27 -27.50
C VAL A 100 -16.19 20.21 -26.44
N LEU A 101 -15.33 20.49 -25.46
CA LEU A 101 -15.03 19.55 -24.38
C LEU A 101 -16.25 19.25 -23.50
N ALA A 102 -17.10 20.24 -23.23
CA ALA A 102 -18.36 20.04 -22.51
C ALA A 102 -19.30 19.11 -23.30
N TRP A 103 -19.44 19.34 -24.61
CA TRP A 103 -20.21 18.44 -25.47
C TRP A 103 -19.65 17.01 -25.44
N CYS A 104 -18.32 16.86 -25.55
CA CYS A 104 -17.68 15.54 -25.44
C CYS A 104 -17.97 14.86 -24.11
N ALA A 105 -17.95 15.60 -22.98
CA ALA A 105 -18.28 15.03 -21.68
C ALA A 105 -19.74 14.57 -21.58
N GLU A 106 -20.67 15.31 -22.21
CA GLU A 106 -22.11 14.94 -22.24
C GLU A 106 -22.42 13.78 -23.18
N HIS A 107 -21.57 13.54 -24.20
CA HIS A 107 -21.79 12.53 -25.24
C HIS A 107 -20.74 11.40 -25.22
N PHE A 108 -20.00 11.26 -24.12
CA PHE A 108 -19.07 10.15 -23.93
C PHE A 108 -19.87 8.88 -23.64
N ASP A 109 -20.24 8.15 -24.70
CA ASP A 109 -21.05 6.94 -24.61
C ASP A 109 -20.29 5.76 -25.20
N VAL A 110 -19.82 4.87 -24.33
CA VAL A 110 -19.20 3.61 -24.74
C VAL A 110 -20.33 2.59 -24.80
N ASP A 111 -20.76 2.22 -26.00
CA ASP A 111 -21.62 1.05 -26.20
C ASP A 111 -20.87 -0.20 -25.70
N ASP A 112 -20.98 -0.47 -24.41
CA ASP A 112 -20.67 -1.77 -23.83
C ASP A 112 -22.01 -2.46 -23.61
N PRO A 113 -22.44 -3.34 -24.54
CA PRO A 113 -23.73 -3.99 -24.45
C PRO A 113 -23.72 -4.94 -23.26
N LEU A 114 -24.07 -4.41 -22.09
CA LEU A 114 -24.29 -5.20 -20.91
C LEU A 114 -25.49 -6.12 -21.15
N PRO A 115 -25.44 -7.37 -20.64
CA PRO A 115 -26.59 -8.25 -20.65
C PRO A 115 -27.86 -7.60 -20.06
N ASN A 116 -29.02 -7.94 -20.61
CA ASN A 116 -30.30 -7.39 -20.16
C ASN A 116 -30.66 -7.86 -18.74
N GLU A 117 -30.32 -9.10 -18.40
CA GLU A 117 -30.63 -9.70 -17.11
C GLU A 117 -29.58 -9.32 -16.05
N PRO A 118 -29.98 -8.82 -14.86
CA PRO A 118 -29.04 -8.47 -13.79
C PRO A 118 -28.11 -9.62 -13.38
N SER A 119 -28.63 -10.86 -13.36
CA SER A 119 -27.83 -12.04 -13.02
C SER A 119 -26.74 -12.34 -14.05
N GLU A 120 -26.97 -12.04 -15.33
CA GLU A 120 -25.96 -12.17 -16.39
C GLU A 120 -24.91 -11.05 -16.29
N ARG A 121 -25.33 -9.82 -15.93
CA ARG A 121 -24.38 -8.73 -15.64
C ARG A 121 -23.49 -9.03 -14.45
N PHE A 122 -24.04 -9.65 -13.40
CA PHE A 122 -23.25 -10.10 -12.26
C PHE A 122 -22.24 -11.19 -12.65
N LYS A 123 -22.62 -12.17 -13.47
CA LYS A 123 -21.69 -13.19 -13.99
C LYS A 123 -20.56 -12.57 -14.81
N LEU A 124 -20.88 -11.62 -15.70
CA LEU A 124 -19.89 -10.86 -16.46
C LEU A 124 -18.94 -10.11 -15.52
N ALA A 125 -19.47 -9.43 -14.52
CA ALA A 125 -18.68 -8.68 -13.54
C ALA A 125 -17.73 -9.60 -12.75
N LEU A 126 -18.19 -10.81 -12.40
CA LEU A 126 -17.37 -11.82 -11.72
C LEU A 126 -16.23 -12.33 -12.60
N GLU A 127 -16.50 -12.61 -13.88
CA GLU A 127 -15.48 -13.00 -14.85
C GLU A 127 -14.42 -11.90 -15.00
N GLN A 128 -14.83 -10.63 -15.11
CA GLN A 128 -13.90 -9.50 -15.23
C GLN A 128 -13.11 -9.26 -13.95
N ALA A 129 -13.74 -9.31 -12.77
CA ALA A 129 -13.06 -9.14 -11.49
C ALA A 129 -11.96 -10.19 -11.27
N SER A 130 -12.20 -11.44 -11.72
CA SER A 130 -11.21 -12.52 -11.61
C SER A 130 -9.92 -12.28 -12.42
N GLN A 131 -9.96 -11.38 -13.41
CA GLN A 131 -8.81 -11.06 -14.26
C GLN A 131 -7.92 -9.96 -13.67
N SER A 132 -8.40 -9.22 -12.67
CA SER A 132 -7.70 -8.09 -12.09
C SER A 132 -7.90 -8.04 -10.58
N ILE A 133 -7.06 -8.81 -9.89
CA ILE A 133 -6.96 -8.80 -8.43
C ILE A 133 -5.85 -7.82 -8.03
N PRO A 134 -6.05 -6.94 -7.04
CA PRO A 134 -5.01 -6.02 -6.58
C PRO A 134 -3.73 -6.77 -6.20
N GLU A 135 -2.56 -6.17 -6.40
CA GLU A 135 -1.30 -6.71 -5.88
C GLU A 135 -1.18 -6.45 -4.36
N ASN A 136 -0.42 -7.27 -3.65
CA ASN A 136 -0.10 -7.10 -2.21
C ASN A 136 -1.33 -6.97 -1.26
N TYR A 137 -2.51 -7.41 -1.69
CA TYR A 137 -3.76 -7.33 -0.91
C TYR A 137 -3.71 -8.07 0.44
N LEU A 138 -2.83 -9.08 0.59
CA LEU A 138 -2.65 -9.82 1.83
C LEU A 138 -1.96 -9.00 2.94
N GLU A 139 -1.26 -7.92 2.59
CA GLU A 139 -0.61 -7.06 3.59
C GLU A 139 -1.57 -5.98 4.15
N ASP A 140 -2.72 -5.78 3.51
CA ASP A 140 -3.71 -4.78 3.92
C ASP A 140 -4.80 -5.40 4.80
N ASN A 141 -4.56 -5.40 6.12
CA ASN A 141 -5.54 -5.89 7.09
C ASN A 141 -6.92 -5.21 6.97
N ASN A 142 -6.96 -3.91 6.66
CA ASN A 142 -8.21 -3.16 6.61
C ASN A 142 -9.02 -3.57 5.38
N PHE A 143 -8.36 -3.67 4.23
CA PHE A 143 -8.97 -4.17 3.01
C PHE A 143 -9.54 -5.57 3.19
N ILE A 144 -8.77 -6.51 3.75
CA ILE A 144 -9.23 -7.87 4.03
C ILE A 144 -10.44 -7.85 4.99
N ALA A 145 -10.39 -7.02 6.02
CA ALA A 145 -11.50 -6.91 6.97
C ALA A 145 -12.78 -6.35 6.33
N GLU A 146 -12.67 -5.37 5.44
CA GLU A 146 -13.81 -4.83 4.68
C GLU A 146 -14.41 -5.88 3.73
N VAL A 147 -13.55 -6.65 3.05
CA VAL A 147 -13.95 -7.77 2.19
C VAL A 147 -14.73 -8.81 3.00
N LEU A 148 -14.21 -9.22 4.15
CA LEU A 148 -14.88 -10.18 5.03
C LEU A 148 -16.20 -9.64 5.59
N ALA A 149 -16.23 -8.38 6.04
CA ALA A 149 -17.44 -7.76 6.56
C ALA A 149 -18.56 -7.69 5.50
N LEU A 150 -18.21 -7.32 4.26
CA LEU A 150 -19.16 -7.34 3.14
C LEU A 150 -19.64 -8.76 2.85
N ALA A 151 -18.73 -9.74 2.86
CA ALA A 151 -19.07 -11.14 2.64
C ALA A 151 -20.01 -11.67 3.73
N PHE A 152 -19.85 -11.30 5.00
CA PHE A 152 -20.81 -11.68 6.04
C PHE A 152 -22.16 -10.96 5.89
N LYS A 153 -22.18 -9.75 5.32
CA LYS A 153 -23.43 -9.03 5.04
C LYS A 153 -24.32 -9.80 4.04
N THR A 154 -23.76 -10.56 3.10
CA THR A 154 -24.54 -11.41 2.18
C THR A 154 -25.22 -12.58 2.92
N LEU A 155 -24.62 -13.05 4.02
CA LEU A 155 -25.08 -14.19 4.82
C LEU A 155 -26.10 -13.80 5.91
N LYS A 156 -26.42 -12.52 6.06
CA LYS A 156 -27.34 -12.04 7.09
C LYS A 156 -28.73 -12.66 6.91
N GLY A 157 -29.21 -13.38 7.92
CA GLY A 157 -30.49 -14.07 7.95
C GLY A 157 -30.50 -15.46 7.28
N GLU A 158 -29.39 -15.88 6.67
CA GLU A 158 -29.26 -17.20 6.06
C GLU A 158 -28.98 -18.26 7.11
N CYS A 159 -29.55 -19.46 6.91
CA CYS A 159 -29.25 -20.64 7.72
C CYS A 159 -28.13 -21.43 7.05
N LEU A 160 -27.03 -21.60 7.78
CA LEU A 160 -25.82 -22.28 7.34
C LEU A 160 -25.70 -23.63 8.05
N GLU A 161 -25.52 -24.67 7.24
CA GLU A 161 -25.35 -26.05 7.67
C GLU A 161 -24.25 -26.69 6.84
N GLY A 162 -23.41 -27.51 7.47
CA GLY A 162 -22.34 -28.18 6.76
C GLY A 162 -21.20 -28.61 7.68
N GLU A 163 -20.14 -29.06 7.03
CA GLU A 163 -18.87 -29.41 7.66
C GLU A 163 -17.78 -28.57 6.98
N THR A 164 -16.93 -27.94 7.78
CA THR A 164 -15.83 -27.11 7.29
C THR A 164 -14.66 -27.98 6.80
N SER A 165 -13.66 -27.36 6.20
CA SER A 165 -12.45 -28.06 5.76
C SER A 165 -11.63 -28.64 6.93
N SER A 166 -11.76 -28.07 8.13
CA SER A 166 -11.16 -28.61 9.36
C SER A 166 -11.97 -29.75 10.00
N GLY A 167 -13.18 -30.03 9.50
CA GLY A 167 -14.07 -31.07 10.01
C GLY A 167 -15.07 -30.57 11.06
N GLU A 168 -15.09 -29.27 11.35
CA GLU A 168 -16.04 -28.67 12.28
C GLU A 168 -17.43 -28.55 11.66
N LYS A 169 -18.47 -28.69 12.48
CA LYS A 169 -19.86 -28.72 11.98
C LYS A 169 -20.60 -27.44 12.29
N LEU A 170 -21.23 -26.87 11.28
CA LEU A 170 -22.20 -25.79 11.44
C LEU A 170 -23.59 -26.40 11.59
N ASN A 171 -24.23 -26.15 12.73
CA ASN A 171 -25.57 -26.68 13.03
C ASN A 171 -26.62 -25.57 13.02
N SER A 172 -27.15 -25.27 11.84
CA SER A 172 -28.17 -24.24 11.64
C SER A 172 -27.70 -22.87 12.19
N VAL A 173 -26.49 -22.49 11.80
CA VAL A 173 -25.88 -21.20 12.16
C VAL A 173 -26.58 -20.09 11.39
N VAL A 174 -27.02 -19.05 12.09
CA VAL A 174 -27.64 -17.86 11.48
C VAL A 174 -26.88 -16.62 11.88
N VAL A 175 -26.35 -15.90 10.89
CA VAL A 175 -25.77 -14.56 11.09
C VAL A 175 -26.91 -13.56 11.20
N GLN A 176 -27.05 -12.92 12.36
CA GLN A 176 -28.11 -11.96 12.62
C GLN A 176 -27.65 -10.52 12.34
N ASP A 177 -26.40 -10.20 12.68
CA ASP A 177 -25.87 -8.86 12.47
C ASP A 177 -24.34 -8.82 12.36
N ILE A 178 -23.85 -7.76 11.74
CA ILE A 178 -22.43 -7.40 11.66
C ILE A 178 -22.32 -5.98 12.16
N SER A 179 -21.58 -5.78 13.24
CA SER A 179 -21.53 -4.51 13.97
C SER A 179 -20.09 -4.05 14.19
N GLU A 180 -19.92 -2.75 14.38
CA GLU A 180 -18.66 -2.19 14.85
C GLU A 180 -18.38 -2.62 16.29
N VAL A 181 -17.09 -2.64 16.66
CA VAL A 181 -16.66 -3.05 18.00
C VAL A 181 -16.54 -1.84 18.91
N GLU A 182 -17.31 -1.85 20.00
CA GLU A 182 -17.27 -0.85 21.06
C GLU A 182 -16.67 -1.46 22.34
N PRO A 183 -15.92 -0.66 23.15
CA PRO A 183 -15.65 0.77 22.98
C PRO A 183 -14.54 1.07 21.97
N LYS A 184 -14.79 1.92 20.97
CA LYS A 184 -13.81 2.28 19.92
C LYS A 184 -12.47 2.79 20.47
N ALA A 185 -12.51 3.59 21.53
CA ALA A 185 -11.31 4.18 22.13
C ALA A 185 -10.36 3.12 22.72
N ILE A 186 -10.90 2.02 23.25
CA ILE A 186 -10.12 0.91 23.82
C ILE A 186 -9.72 -0.08 22.72
N ASN A 187 -10.65 -0.36 21.80
CA ASN A 187 -10.40 -1.24 20.66
C ASN A 187 -9.27 -0.72 19.77
N GLN A 188 -9.20 0.59 19.52
CA GLN A 188 -8.18 1.21 18.65
C GLN A 188 -8.08 0.56 17.26
N GLY A 189 -9.18 -0.01 16.76
CA GLY A 189 -9.24 -0.65 15.45
C GLY A 189 -8.63 -2.05 15.36
N TRP A 190 -8.26 -2.68 16.48
CA TRP A 190 -7.63 -4.01 16.47
C TRP A 190 -8.61 -5.14 16.16
N ILE A 191 -9.81 -5.10 16.73
CA ILE A 191 -10.91 -5.98 16.35
C ILE A 191 -11.71 -5.25 15.27
N ASN A 192 -11.76 -5.81 14.06
CA ASN A 192 -12.28 -5.11 12.90
C ASN A 192 -13.81 -5.00 12.94
N PHE A 193 -14.49 -6.10 13.26
CA PHE A 193 -15.94 -6.15 13.39
C PHE A 193 -16.38 -7.25 14.35
N LYS A 194 -17.65 -7.18 14.78
CA LYS A 194 -18.31 -8.16 15.62
C LYS A 194 -19.45 -8.82 14.86
N LEU A 195 -19.38 -10.15 14.69
CA LEU A 195 -20.46 -10.96 14.17
C LEU A 195 -21.38 -11.37 15.31
N ILE A 196 -22.68 -11.17 15.12
CA ILE A 196 -23.72 -11.56 16.07
C ILE A 196 -24.60 -12.57 15.37
N GLY A 197 -24.81 -13.71 16.00
CA GLY A 197 -25.62 -14.77 15.42
C GLY A 197 -26.05 -15.80 16.44
N GLN A 198 -26.66 -16.86 15.94
CA GLN A 198 -27.21 -17.92 16.78
C GLN A 198 -26.91 -19.28 16.16
N GLU A 199 -26.54 -20.24 17.00
CA GLU A 199 -26.42 -21.66 16.64
C GLU A 199 -27.22 -22.48 17.65
N GLN A 200 -28.16 -23.30 17.18
CA GLN A 200 -29.02 -24.14 18.06
C GLN A 200 -29.59 -23.37 19.27
N ASP A 201 -30.18 -22.21 19.00
CA ASP A 201 -30.71 -21.28 19.98
C ASP A 201 -29.70 -20.56 20.91
N LYS A 202 -28.40 -20.84 20.81
CA LYS A 202 -27.35 -20.15 21.59
C LYS A 202 -26.83 -18.95 20.82
N LEU A 203 -26.89 -17.77 21.45
CA LEU A 203 -26.33 -16.55 20.91
C LEU A 203 -24.79 -16.62 20.94
N PHE A 204 -24.15 -16.27 19.82
CA PHE A 204 -22.72 -16.01 19.74
C PHE A 204 -22.44 -14.57 19.33
N LYS A 205 -21.30 -14.05 19.80
CA LYS A 205 -20.74 -12.75 19.46
C LYS A 205 -19.25 -12.92 19.17
N ILE A 206 -18.88 -13.04 17.90
CA ILE A 206 -17.51 -13.31 17.49
C ILE A 206 -16.83 -11.99 17.18
N GLY A 207 -15.77 -11.66 17.92
CA GLY A 207 -14.86 -10.58 17.52
C GLY A 207 -13.93 -11.11 16.45
N VAL A 208 -13.91 -10.48 15.27
CA VAL A 208 -13.02 -10.88 14.16
C VAL A 208 -11.90 -9.87 14.04
N ALA A 209 -10.65 -10.34 14.11
CA ALA A 209 -9.47 -9.52 13.91
C ALA A 209 -8.57 -10.11 12.82
N VAL A 210 -8.38 -9.34 11.74
CA VAL A 210 -7.40 -9.63 10.69
C VAL A 210 -6.06 -9.04 11.11
N ILE A 211 -5.07 -9.90 11.30
CA ILE A 211 -3.74 -9.48 11.74
C ILE A 211 -2.70 -10.17 10.86
N GLN A 212 -2.18 -9.49 9.84
CA GLN A 212 -1.13 -10.01 8.94
C GLN A 212 0.28 -9.49 9.27
N GLN A 213 0.41 -8.53 10.20
CA GLN A 213 1.70 -7.95 10.57
C GLN A 213 2.72 -9.01 11.03
N SER A 214 3.99 -8.78 10.70
CA SER A 214 5.10 -9.70 11.01
C SER A 214 5.83 -9.37 12.33
N HIS A 215 5.35 -8.38 13.08
CA HIS A 215 5.96 -7.92 14.32
C HIS A 215 5.15 -8.37 15.55
N GLY A 216 5.81 -9.03 16.50
CA GLY A 216 5.16 -9.60 17.69
C GLY A 216 4.46 -8.59 18.58
N THR A 217 4.90 -7.33 18.62
CA THR A 217 4.25 -6.27 19.37
C THR A 217 2.86 -5.95 18.82
N SER A 218 2.71 -5.85 17.50
CA SER A 218 1.42 -5.60 16.84
C SER A 218 0.49 -6.80 17.00
N VAL A 219 1.03 -8.01 16.78
CA VAL A 219 0.27 -9.25 16.91
C VAL A 219 -0.22 -9.45 18.35
N GLY A 220 0.64 -9.20 19.34
CA GLY A 220 0.28 -9.25 20.76
C GLY A 220 -0.76 -8.19 21.15
N ALA A 221 -0.66 -6.96 20.62
CA ALA A 221 -1.62 -5.89 20.91
C ALA A 221 -3.03 -6.23 20.40
N GLY A 222 -3.13 -6.80 19.19
CA GLY A 222 -4.41 -7.22 18.62
C GLY A 222 -4.99 -8.42 19.38
N MET A 223 -4.19 -9.46 19.64
CA MET A 223 -4.69 -10.64 20.34
C MET A 223 -5.10 -10.36 21.78
N LYS A 224 -4.37 -9.50 22.51
CA LYS A 224 -4.76 -9.12 23.87
C LYS A 224 -6.17 -8.51 23.91
N ARG A 225 -6.55 -7.71 22.91
CA ARG A 225 -7.90 -7.14 22.80
C ARG A 225 -8.91 -8.19 22.34
N LEU A 226 -8.52 -9.00 21.36
CA LEU A 226 -9.37 -10.07 20.85
C LEU A 226 -9.78 -11.07 21.95
N SER A 227 -8.92 -11.30 22.95
CA SER A 227 -9.18 -12.14 24.14
C SER A 227 -9.90 -11.42 25.29
N ASP A 228 -10.20 -10.12 25.18
CA ASP A 228 -10.89 -9.33 26.20
C ASP A 228 -12.41 -9.34 25.96
N TYR A 229 -13.03 -10.48 26.23
CA TYR A 229 -14.44 -10.72 25.91
C TYR A 229 -15.41 -9.87 26.73
N GLU A 230 -15.05 -9.55 27.98
CA GLU A 230 -15.90 -8.75 28.86
C GLU A 230 -16.00 -7.31 28.36
N THR A 231 -14.86 -6.70 28.00
CA THR A 231 -14.83 -5.31 27.53
C THR A 231 -15.58 -5.12 26.22
N PHE A 232 -15.46 -6.08 25.28
CA PHE A 232 -16.01 -5.97 23.93
C PHE A 232 -17.35 -6.71 23.72
N ASP A 233 -17.89 -7.32 24.79
CA ASP A 233 -19.12 -8.11 24.77
C ASP A 233 -19.06 -9.19 23.68
N LEU A 234 -18.06 -10.07 23.81
CA LEU A 234 -17.79 -11.19 22.92
C LEU A 234 -18.09 -12.51 23.62
N THR A 235 -18.46 -13.53 22.85
CA THR A 235 -18.47 -14.92 23.29
C THR A 235 -17.20 -15.66 22.89
N ARG A 236 -16.55 -15.22 21.81
CA ARG A 236 -15.24 -15.70 21.38
C ARG A 236 -14.50 -14.71 20.48
N GLY A 237 -13.18 -14.85 20.44
CA GLY A 237 -12.30 -14.15 19.49
C GLY A 237 -11.91 -15.05 18.32
N CYS A 238 -11.88 -14.50 17.10
CA CYS A 238 -11.43 -15.16 15.89
C CYS A 238 -10.29 -14.38 15.25
N LEU A 239 -9.09 -14.95 15.29
CA LEU A 239 -7.91 -14.43 14.61
C LEU A 239 -7.91 -14.92 13.16
N VAL A 240 -7.94 -14.00 12.21
CA VAL A 240 -7.81 -14.32 10.79
C VAL A 240 -6.41 -13.96 10.34
N ARG A 241 -5.60 -14.97 10.02
CA ARG A 241 -4.17 -14.80 9.73
C ARG A 241 -3.66 -15.94 8.86
N SER A 242 -2.76 -15.66 7.93
CA SER A 242 -2.21 -16.67 7.02
C SER A 242 -1.29 -17.63 7.78
N LYS A 243 -1.37 -18.94 7.50
CA LYS A 243 -0.56 -19.98 8.18
C LYS A 243 0.95 -19.78 8.08
N ASP A 244 1.45 -19.20 6.99
CA ASP A 244 2.87 -18.88 6.82
C ASP A 244 3.36 -17.78 7.79
N ARG A 245 2.43 -16.98 8.33
CA ARG A 245 2.68 -15.94 9.32
C ARG A 245 2.68 -16.48 10.75
N LYS A 246 3.47 -17.53 11.00
CA LYS A 246 3.56 -18.24 12.29
C LYS A 246 3.76 -17.32 13.50
N ILE A 247 3.18 -17.72 14.64
CA ILE A 247 3.43 -17.06 15.93
C ILE A 247 4.69 -17.66 16.55
N LYS A 248 5.64 -16.80 16.90
CA LYS A 248 6.89 -17.21 17.53
C LYS A 248 6.68 -17.43 19.02
N GLN A 249 7.24 -18.52 19.56
CA GLN A 249 7.10 -18.86 20.99
C GLN A 249 7.60 -17.75 21.93
N LYS A 250 8.61 -16.99 21.51
CA LYS A 250 9.16 -15.85 22.28
C LYS A 250 8.28 -14.60 22.32
N TRP A 251 7.21 -14.54 21.53
CA TRP A 251 6.31 -13.39 21.56
C TRP A 251 5.31 -13.55 22.70
N ASP A 252 5.03 -12.47 23.43
CA ASP A 252 3.96 -12.45 24.47
C ASP A 252 2.63 -12.98 23.92
N SER A 253 2.45 -12.77 22.62
CA SER A 253 1.34 -13.17 21.80
C SER A 253 1.12 -14.70 21.78
N TYR A 254 2.16 -15.51 21.99
CA TYR A 254 2.09 -16.97 22.06
C TYR A 254 1.25 -17.45 23.25
N ASN A 255 1.47 -16.90 24.43
CA ASN A 255 0.69 -17.27 25.61
C ASN A 255 -0.77 -16.85 25.50
N VAL A 256 -1.01 -15.67 24.90
CA VAL A 256 -2.36 -15.14 24.69
C VAL A 256 -3.15 -16.02 23.75
N ILE A 257 -2.58 -16.46 22.62
CA ILE A 257 -3.30 -17.33 21.69
C ILE A 257 -3.58 -18.71 22.29
N ASN A 258 -2.63 -19.28 23.04
CA ASN A 258 -2.86 -20.55 23.72
C ASN A 258 -4.02 -20.44 24.72
N GLN A 259 -4.03 -19.38 25.52
CA GLN A 259 -5.13 -19.12 26.44
C GLN A 259 -6.46 -18.91 25.71
N MET A 260 -6.45 -18.15 24.62
CA MET A 260 -7.66 -17.86 23.85
C MET A 260 -8.27 -19.14 23.26
N ILE A 261 -7.46 -19.98 22.60
CA ILE A 261 -7.92 -21.20 21.92
C ILE A 261 -8.29 -22.28 22.94
N GLU A 262 -7.39 -22.61 23.88
CA GLU A 262 -7.58 -23.75 24.78
C GLU A 262 -8.56 -23.48 25.93
N GLN A 263 -8.63 -22.23 26.42
CA GLN A 263 -9.37 -21.91 27.65
C GLN A 263 -10.60 -21.03 27.42
N GLN A 264 -10.60 -20.24 26.35
CA GLN A 264 -11.66 -19.25 26.09
C GLN A 264 -12.47 -19.57 24.82
N GLY A 265 -12.19 -20.66 24.11
CA GLY A 265 -12.94 -21.04 22.91
C GLY A 265 -12.81 -20.02 21.78
N GLY A 266 -11.66 -19.35 21.66
CA GLY A 266 -11.32 -18.61 20.45
C GLY A 266 -10.68 -19.50 19.39
N GLU A 267 -10.36 -18.90 18.25
CA GLU A 267 -9.93 -19.64 17.07
C GLU A 267 -8.89 -18.85 16.25
N TRP A 268 -7.97 -19.57 15.62
CA TRP A 268 -7.17 -19.06 14.51
C TRP A 268 -7.72 -19.70 13.23
N VAL A 269 -8.28 -18.86 12.35
CA VAL A 269 -8.66 -19.24 10.99
C VAL A 269 -7.56 -18.86 9.98
N ASP A 270 -7.12 -19.84 9.20
CA ASP A 270 -6.16 -19.62 8.12
C ASP A 270 -6.74 -18.74 7.03
N LEU A 271 -6.03 -17.67 6.68
CA LEU A 271 -6.40 -16.82 5.56
C LEU A 271 -5.95 -17.46 4.24
N ASN A 272 -6.71 -18.44 3.76
CA ASN A 272 -6.47 -19.06 2.47
C ASN A 272 -6.67 -18.07 1.32
N GLU A 273 -5.67 -17.94 0.44
CA GLU A 273 -5.71 -16.98 -0.67
C GLU A 273 -6.82 -17.27 -1.68
N GLU A 274 -7.03 -18.53 -2.05
CA GLU A 274 -8.03 -18.89 -3.07
C GLU A 274 -9.45 -18.60 -2.59
N ASP A 275 -9.73 -18.91 -1.32
CA ASP A 275 -11.01 -18.59 -0.71
C ASP A 275 -11.22 -17.08 -0.58
N LEU A 276 -10.17 -16.32 -0.24
CA LEU A 276 -10.22 -14.87 -0.13
C LEU A 276 -10.41 -14.18 -1.50
N LYS A 277 -9.77 -14.68 -2.57
CA LYS A 277 -9.90 -14.11 -3.93
C LYS A 277 -11.35 -14.09 -4.40
N VAL A 278 -12.13 -15.12 -4.09
CA VAL A 278 -13.58 -15.15 -4.40
C VAL A 278 -14.30 -13.98 -3.73
N LEU A 279 -13.97 -13.69 -2.47
CA LEU A 279 -14.56 -12.59 -1.71
C LEU A 279 -14.09 -11.22 -2.20
N ILE A 280 -12.82 -11.10 -2.59
CA ILE A 280 -12.26 -9.88 -3.21
C ILE A 280 -13.01 -9.57 -4.51
N ASN A 281 -13.29 -10.57 -5.35
CA ASN A 281 -14.04 -10.36 -6.59
C ASN A 281 -15.44 -9.81 -6.29
N ILE A 282 -16.13 -10.37 -5.28
CA ILE A 282 -17.44 -9.87 -4.84
C ILE A 282 -17.34 -8.42 -4.35
N TYR A 283 -16.32 -8.10 -3.55
CA TYR A 283 -16.07 -6.74 -3.08
C TYR A 283 -15.81 -5.77 -4.23
N SER A 284 -14.98 -6.15 -5.21
CA SER A 284 -14.72 -5.34 -6.41
C SER A 284 -16.00 -5.07 -7.21
N ILE A 285 -16.87 -6.08 -7.39
CA ILE A 285 -18.17 -5.89 -8.04
C ILE A 285 -19.03 -4.92 -7.23
N PHE A 286 -19.04 -5.03 -5.91
CA PHE A 286 -19.80 -4.14 -5.04
C PHE A 286 -19.36 -2.67 -5.14
N GLN A 287 -18.04 -2.43 -5.22
CA GLN A 287 -17.49 -1.09 -5.42
C GLN A 287 -17.81 -0.55 -6.82
N GLN A 288 -17.83 -1.41 -7.82
CA GLN A 288 -18.03 -1.05 -9.23
C GLN A 288 -19.45 -1.30 -9.75
N LYS A 289 -20.43 -1.55 -8.87
CA LYS A 289 -21.80 -1.97 -9.23
C LYS A 289 -22.51 -1.04 -10.23
N SER A 290 -22.19 0.25 -10.21
CA SER A 290 -22.70 1.24 -11.18
C SER A 290 -22.27 0.93 -12.62
N ASN A 291 -21.05 0.41 -12.81
CA ASN A 291 -20.51 0.06 -14.13
C ASN A 291 -21.32 -1.07 -14.77
N TYR A 292 -21.88 -1.96 -13.94
CA TYR A 292 -22.68 -3.11 -14.37
C TYR A 292 -24.19 -2.88 -14.24
N ARG A 293 -24.64 -1.66 -13.88
CA ARG A 293 -26.06 -1.34 -13.64
C ARG A 293 -26.71 -2.35 -12.67
N LEU A 294 -26.01 -2.62 -11.57
CA LEU A 294 -26.48 -3.47 -10.47
C LEU A 294 -26.76 -2.59 -9.24
N SER A 295 -27.86 -2.89 -8.57
CA SER A 295 -28.18 -2.36 -7.24
C SER A 295 -27.35 -3.05 -6.15
N GLU A 296 -27.34 -2.46 -4.95
CA GLU A 296 -26.67 -3.06 -3.80
C GLU A 296 -27.30 -4.42 -3.45
N GLU A 297 -28.63 -4.47 -3.41
CA GLU A 297 -29.39 -5.66 -3.08
C GLU A 297 -29.15 -6.79 -4.08
N GLU A 298 -29.06 -6.48 -5.38
CA GLU A 298 -28.75 -7.48 -6.42
C GLU A 298 -27.35 -8.08 -6.25
N VAL A 299 -26.33 -7.27 -5.97
CA VAL A 299 -24.97 -7.79 -5.72
C VAL A 299 -24.97 -8.68 -4.50
N LEU A 300 -25.58 -8.26 -3.39
CA LEU A 300 -25.64 -9.06 -2.17
C LEU A 300 -26.37 -10.38 -2.39
N GLU A 301 -27.52 -10.37 -3.09
CA GLU A 301 -28.32 -11.56 -3.38
C GLU A 301 -27.58 -12.54 -4.30
N PHE A 302 -26.99 -12.06 -5.41
CA PHE A 302 -26.30 -12.93 -6.36
C PHE A 302 -24.98 -13.49 -5.81
N SER A 303 -24.36 -12.81 -4.85
CA SER A 303 -23.17 -13.30 -4.15
C SER A 303 -23.45 -14.38 -3.12
N LYS A 304 -24.70 -14.56 -2.67
CA LYS A 304 -25.04 -15.47 -1.56
C LYS A 304 -24.54 -16.89 -1.75
N GLU A 305 -24.75 -17.47 -2.92
CA GLU A 305 -24.36 -18.86 -3.20
C GLU A 305 -22.83 -19.04 -3.13
N LEU A 306 -22.06 -18.03 -3.54
CA LEU A 306 -20.60 -18.06 -3.46
C LEU A 306 -20.13 -17.93 -2.01
N THR A 307 -20.71 -17.01 -1.24
CA THR A 307 -20.35 -16.80 0.17
C THR A 307 -20.82 -17.95 1.07
N LYS A 308 -21.98 -18.54 0.80
CA LYS A 308 -22.55 -19.63 1.60
C LYS A 308 -21.68 -20.89 1.57
N ASN A 309 -21.00 -21.10 0.46
CA ASN A 309 -20.12 -22.25 0.24
C ASN A 309 -18.62 -21.88 0.40
N ASN A 310 -18.30 -20.66 0.84
CA ASN A 310 -16.92 -20.21 0.97
C ASN A 310 -16.26 -20.81 2.23
N PRO A 311 -15.21 -21.64 2.12
CA PRO A 311 -14.61 -22.34 3.25
C PRO A 311 -14.11 -21.40 4.37
N LEU A 312 -13.48 -20.28 4.01
CA LEU A 312 -12.99 -19.29 4.96
C LEU A 312 -14.11 -18.70 5.83
N LEU A 313 -15.26 -18.35 5.23
CA LEU A 313 -16.40 -17.81 5.99
C LEU A 313 -17.02 -18.87 6.90
N LEU A 314 -17.11 -20.12 6.43
CA LEU A 314 -17.65 -21.23 7.21
C LEU A 314 -16.75 -21.55 8.42
N GLU A 315 -15.43 -21.52 8.22
CA GLU A 315 -14.44 -21.71 9.29
C GLU A 315 -14.50 -20.60 10.35
N ILE A 316 -14.67 -19.33 9.93
CA ILE A 316 -14.87 -18.23 10.89
C ILE A 316 -16.13 -18.44 11.74
N LEU A 317 -17.18 -19.06 11.19
CA LEU A 317 -18.46 -19.28 11.86
C LEU A 317 -18.55 -20.59 12.64
N SER A 318 -17.69 -21.58 12.36
CA SER A 318 -17.74 -22.87 13.02
C SER A 318 -17.43 -22.77 14.51
N ASN A 319 -17.74 -23.84 15.25
CA ASN A 319 -17.24 -23.93 16.61
C ASN A 319 -15.73 -24.16 16.60
N PRO A 320 -15.00 -23.52 17.52
CA PRO A 320 -13.56 -23.69 17.64
C PRO A 320 -13.25 -25.14 18.02
N SER A 321 -12.27 -25.73 17.35
CA SER A 321 -11.78 -27.07 17.70
C SER A 321 -11.17 -27.15 19.10
N GLY A 322 -10.78 -25.99 19.68
CA GLY A 322 -10.14 -25.88 20.99
C GLY A 322 -8.71 -26.39 21.03
N HIS A 323 -8.12 -26.69 19.87
CA HIS A 323 -6.74 -27.18 19.75
C HIS A 323 -5.93 -26.29 18.83
N ILE A 324 -4.65 -26.12 19.17
CA ILE A 324 -3.70 -25.39 18.34
C ILE A 324 -3.09 -26.38 17.35
N GLU A 325 -3.23 -26.10 16.06
CA GLU A 325 -2.50 -26.87 15.04
C GLU A 325 -0.98 -26.67 15.23
N PRO A 326 -0.14 -27.71 15.18
CA PRO A 326 1.31 -27.55 15.35
C PRO A 326 1.94 -26.55 14.37
N ASP A 327 1.37 -26.43 13.17
CA ASP A 327 1.89 -25.57 12.10
C ASP A 327 1.72 -24.07 12.35
N ILE A 328 0.89 -23.68 13.33
CA ILE A 328 0.66 -22.29 13.78
C ILE A 328 1.91 -21.71 14.48
N VAL A 329 2.73 -22.56 15.07
CA VAL A 329 3.87 -22.18 15.92
C VAL A 329 5.19 -22.34 15.16
N ASP A 330 6.08 -21.38 15.34
CA ASP A 330 7.46 -21.46 14.85
C ASP A 330 8.34 -22.23 15.85
N ASP A 331 8.59 -23.52 15.57
CA ASP A 331 9.35 -24.44 16.43
C ASP A 331 10.88 -24.37 16.23
N GLU A 332 11.38 -23.55 15.30
CA GLU A 332 12.82 -23.49 14.97
C GLU A 332 13.69 -22.80 16.04
N ASP A 333 13.08 -22.12 17.02
CA ASP A 333 13.81 -21.34 18.03
C ASP A 333 14.45 -22.21 19.16
N ILE A 334 14.15 -23.52 19.25
CA ILE A 334 14.70 -24.40 20.33
C ILE A 334 16.21 -24.67 20.15
N ILE A 335 16.73 -24.66 18.92
CA ILE A 335 18.12 -25.09 18.65
C ILE A 335 19.15 -24.01 19.06
N ILE A 336 18.75 -22.74 19.17
CA ILE A 336 19.71 -21.65 19.45
C ILE A 336 20.11 -21.59 20.94
N ASP A 337 19.22 -21.97 21.86
CA ASP A 337 19.49 -21.92 23.31
C ASP A 337 20.34 -23.10 23.82
N LEU A 338 20.48 -24.18 23.05
CA LEU A 338 21.33 -25.33 23.39
C LEU A 338 22.80 -25.16 22.99
N PHE A 339 23.13 -24.15 22.17
CA PHE A 339 24.48 -23.95 21.64
C PHE A 339 25.12 -22.60 22.00
N THR A 340 24.49 -21.77 22.82
CA THR A 340 25.18 -20.64 23.46
C THR A 340 26.04 -21.16 24.61
N PRO A 341 27.38 -21.03 24.56
CA PRO A 341 28.22 -21.30 25.71
C PRO A 341 27.79 -20.32 26.83
N VAL A 342 27.44 -20.86 27.99
CA VAL A 342 27.21 -20.06 29.20
C VAL A 342 28.56 -19.46 29.59
N ASP A 343 28.77 -18.18 29.30
CA ASP A 343 29.83 -17.41 29.94
C ASP A 343 29.50 -17.27 31.43
N PRO A 344 30.49 -17.35 32.34
CA PRO A 344 30.21 -17.28 33.78
C PRO A 344 29.73 -15.88 34.15
N ILE A 345 28.57 -15.82 34.79
CA ILE A 345 28.06 -14.63 35.48
C ILE A 345 29.08 -14.26 36.58
N PRO A 346 29.59 -13.02 36.63
CA PRO A 346 30.26 -12.54 37.83
C PRO A 346 29.18 -12.24 38.88
N GLU A 347 29.28 -12.90 40.02
CA GLU A 347 28.57 -12.53 41.24
C GLU A 347 28.86 -11.06 41.58
N ASN A 348 27.80 -10.26 41.66
CA ASN A 348 27.77 -9.15 42.60
C ASN A 348 26.33 -8.97 43.07
N ASP A 349 26.09 -9.42 44.30
CA ASP A 349 25.01 -8.94 45.14
C ASP A 349 25.15 -7.42 45.28
N ASP A 350 24.10 -6.67 44.98
CA ASP A 350 23.50 -5.77 45.96
C ASP A 350 22.24 -5.08 45.40
N ASP A 351 21.19 -5.22 46.21
CA ASP A 351 20.07 -4.32 46.48
C ASP A 351 18.75 -4.41 45.70
N LEU A 352 17.75 -4.82 46.47
CA LEU A 352 16.31 -4.81 46.18
C LEU A 352 15.75 -3.45 46.60
N SER A 353 14.98 -2.77 45.73
CA SER A 353 13.60 -2.34 46.03
C SER A 353 13.00 -1.43 44.93
N PRO A 354 11.66 -1.32 44.86
CA PRO A 354 10.90 -1.00 43.65
C PRO A 354 10.49 0.48 43.60
N LEU A 355 10.35 1.01 42.39
CA LEU A 355 9.64 2.26 42.14
C LEU A 355 8.60 2.03 41.05
N PHE A 356 7.36 1.84 41.50
CA PHE A 356 6.18 2.25 40.75
C PHE A 356 6.14 3.77 40.79
N ASP A 357 5.96 4.40 39.63
CA ASP A 357 5.25 5.67 39.52
C ASP A 357 4.34 5.59 38.29
N ASP A 358 3.07 5.90 38.57
CA ASP A 358 1.96 6.05 37.64
C ASP A 358 2.13 7.26 36.69
N ASP A 359 1.25 7.32 35.70
CA ASP A 359 0.94 8.48 34.84
C ASP A 359 1.90 8.83 33.70
N ILE A 360 1.83 8.07 32.60
CA ILE A 360 1.94 8.65 31.24
C ILE A 360 0.90 8.00 30.31
N LEU A 361 -0.21 8.70 30.06
CA LEU A 361 -1.06 8.46 28.90
C LEU A 361 -0.25 8.71 27.62
N PRO A 362 -0.24 7.80 26.62
CA PRO A 362 0.34 8.11 25.33
C PRO A 362 -0.59 9.04 24.51
N PRO A 363 -0.04 10.04 23.79
CA PRO A 363 -0.82 10.95 22.94
C PRO A 363 -1.27 10.26 21.63
N PRO A 364 -2.27 10.83 20.92
CA PRO A 364 -2.94 10.17 19.80
C PRO A 364 -2.03 10.04 18.57
N ILE A 365 -2.09 8.87 17.94
CA ILE A 365 -1.37 8.54 16.71
C ILE A 365 -2.17 9.07 15.52
N ASN A 366 -1.65 10.10 14.85
CA ASN A 366 -1.91 10.36 13.44
C ASN A 366 -0.78 9.66 12.67
N ASP A 367 -1.09 8.55 12.00
CA ASP A 367 -0.20 7.88 11.06
C ASP A 367 -0.64 8.26 9.63
N GLU A 368 0.19 9.06 8.96
CA GLU A 368 0.33 8.99 7.51
C GLU A 368 1.82 8.90 7.18
N ASN A 369 2.14 7.91 6.36
CA ASN A 369 3.34 7.72 5.54
C ASN A 369 4.62 7.21 6.24
N ASP A 370 4.76 5.88 6.22
CA ASP A 370 6.03 5.21 5.86
C ASP A 370 5.66 3.84 5.24
N GLN A 371 5.34 3.84 3.95
CA GLN A 371 5.27 2.63 3.10
C GLN A 371 6.71 2.19 2.78
N ASP A 372 7.00 0.89 2.93
CA ASP A 372 8.19 0.25 2.36
C ASP A 372 7.67 -0.87 1.44
N ASP A 373 7.74 -0.59 0.15
CA ASP A 373 7.39 -1.49 -0.95
C ASP A 373 8.24 -2.77 -0.91
N SER A 374 7.64 -3.89 -1.29
CA SER A 374 8.39 -5.02 -1.80
C SER A 374 7.81 -5.49 -3.12
N GLU A 375 8.57 -5.32 -4.21
CA GLU A 375 8.86 -6.44 -5.10
C GLU A 375 10.18 -6.28 -5.89
N THR A 376 10.92 -7.38 -5.90
CA THR A 376 12.06 -7.77 -6.75
C THR A 376 13.26 -6.81 -6.99
N SER A 377 14.25 -6.85 -6.09
CA SER A 377 15.67 -6.84 -6.48
C SER A 377 16.55 -7.54 -5.44
N ASN A 378 17.46 -8.42 -5.89
CA ASN A 378 18.48 -9.18 -5.14
C ASN A 378 18.61 -8.84 -3.64
N LYS A 379 17.87 -9.56 -2.79
CA LYS A 379 17.91 -9.37 -1.33
C LYS A 379 19.16 -10.06 -0.78
N VAL A 380 20.19 -9.26 -0.47
CA VAL A 380 21.36 -9.75 0.25
C VAL A 380 20.98 -9.96 1.71
N ASP A 381 20.76 -11.22 2.12
CA ASP A 381 20.58 -11.56 3.53
C ASP A 381 21.92 -11.40 4.26
N SER A 382 22.07 -10.29 4.98
CA SER A 382 23.33 -9.90 5.65
C SER A 382 23.38 -10.31 7.13
N LYS A 383 22.37 -11.03 7.64
CA LYS A 383 22.32 -11.47 9.05
C LYS A 383 23.43 -12.49 9.34
N GLY A 384 24.32 -12.16 10.28
CA GLY A 384 25.45 -13.01 10.68
C GLY A 384 26.61 -13.09 9.67
N LYS A 385 26.49 -12.42 8.51
CA LYS A 385 27.47 -12.46 7.43
C LYS A 385 28.45 -11.28 7.50
N LYS A 386 29.73 -11.50 7.16
CA LYS A 386 30.77 -10.44 7.09
C LYS A 386 30.99 -9.99 5.65
N ILE A 387 30.88 -8.69 5.38
CA ILE A 387 31.21 -8.12 4.07
C ILE A 387 32.72 -8.17 3.79
N SER A 388 33.11 -8.37 2.54
CA SER A 388 34.49 -8.26 2.03
C SER A 388 34.70 -7.09 1.07
N ALA A 389 33.71 -6.78 0.25
CA ALA A 389 33.79 -5.70 -0.73
C ALA A 389 32.40 -5.25 -1.20
N PHE A 390 32.34 -4.13 -1.89
CA PHE A 390 31.17 -3.74 -2.68
C PHE A 390 31.59 -3.21 -4.05
N ILE A 391 30.70 -3.29 -5.03
CA ILE A 391 30.91 -2.76 -6.38
C ILE A 391 29.90 -1.63 -6.58
N PHE A 392 30.39 -0.45 -6.95
CA PHE A 392 29.58 0.71 -7.26
C PHE A 392 30.10 1.37 -8.55
N GLN A 393 29.21 1.63 -9.50
CA GLN A 393 29.54 2.18 -10.83
C GLN A 393 30.72 1.46 -11.53
N GLY A 394 30.79 0.14 -11.39
CA GLY A 394 31.84 -0.69 -11.99
C GLY A 394 33.19 -0.69 -11.27
N SER A 395 33.35 0.09 -10.19
CA SER A 395 34.55 0.08 -9.34
C SER A 395 34.33 -0.78 -8.10
N LYS A 396 35.30 -1.62 -7.76
CA LYS A 396 35.28 -2.47 -6.57
C LYS A 396 36.02 -1.80 -5.41
N TYR A 397 35.40 -1.82 -4.24
CA TYR A 397 35.91 -1.24 -3.00
C TYR A 397 35.96 -2.32 -1.91
N GLU A 398 37.16 -2.59 -1.39
CA GLU A 398 37.34 -3.56 -0.30
C GLU A 398 36.98 -2.95 1.05
N VAL A 399 36.23 -3.67 1.87
CA VAL A 399 35.79 -3.25 3.21
C VAL A 399 35.79 -4.43 4.17
N ASN A 400 36.11 -4.19 5.43
CA ASN A 400 36.23 -5.22 6.47
C ASN A 400 35.02 -5.27 7.41
N SER A 401 34.11 -4.30 7.32
CA SER A 401 32.89 -4.25 8.12
C SER A 401 31.75 -3.52 7.41
N TRP A 402 30.52 -3.79 7.82
CA TRP A 402 29.34 -3.05 7.33
C TRP A 402 29.42 -1.56 7.68
N LYS A 403 30.00 -1.22 8.82
CA LYS A 403 30.27 0.17 9.20
C LYS A 403 31.19 0.86 8.19
N GLU A 404 32.27 0.21 7.80
CA GLU A 404 33.23 0.73 6.82
C GLU A 404 32.59 0.93 5.44
N LEU A 405 31.68 0.03 5.04
CA LEU A 405 30.84 0.23 3.85
C LEU A 405 30.07 1.56 3.92
N LEU A 406 29.32 1.79 4.99
CA LEU A 406 28.49 3.00 5.14
C LEU A 406 29.33 4.28 5.00
N ILE A 407 30.47 4.32 5.69
CA ILE A 407 31.38 5.47 5.68
C ILE A 407 31.98 5.67 4.29
N THR A 408 32.39 4.57 3.63
CA THR A 408 32.97 4.64 2.29
C THR A 408 31.96 5.18 1.27
N VAL A 409 30.70 4.74 1.34
CA VAL A 409 29.62 5.27 0.50
C VAL A 409 29.36 6.75 0.78
N CYS A 410 29.34 7.17 2.05
CA CYS A 410 29.17 8.58 2.40
C CYS A 410 30.30 9.45 1.81
N ASN A 411 31.54 9.00 1.92
CA ASN A 411 32.69 9.71 1.34
C ASN A 411 32.64 9.75 -0.19
N LEU A 412 32.18 8.68 -0.85
CA LEU A 412 31.97 8.66 -2.30
C LEU A 412 30.90 9.67 -2.73
N MET A 413 29.76 9.72 -2.02
CA MET A 413 28.71 10.70 -2.32
C MET A 413 29.17 12.12 -2.08
N LYS A 414 29.93 12.38 -1.00
CA LYS A 414 30.56 13.68 -0.75
C LYS A 414 31.50 14.09 -1.89
N SER A 415 32.28 13.15 -2.42
CA SER A 415 33.24 13.41 -3.50
C SER A 415 32.55 13.65 -4.85
N ASN A 416 31.47 12.93 -5.13
CA ASN A 416 30.77 13.00 -6.42
C ASN A 416 29.74 14.13 -6.48
N HIS A 417 29.19 14.54 -5.33
CA HIS A 417 28.10 15.51 -5.19
C HIS A 417 28.39 16.57 -4.11
N GLU A 418 29.59 17.15 -4.12
CA GLU A 418 30.08 18.03 -3.05
C GLU A 418 29.12 19.19 -2.71
N GLY A 419 28.48 19.80 -3.71
CA GLY A 419 27.55 20.92 -3.52
C GLY A 419 26.18 20.54 -2.95
N GLU A 420 25.85 19.25 -2.92
CA GLU A 420 24.53 18.74 -2.52
C GLU A 420 24.62 17.78 -1.33
N PHE A 421 25.83 17.51 -0.83
CA PHE A 421 26.04 16.49 0.18
C PHE A 421 25.30 16.77 1.49
N GLU A 422 25.05 18.03 1.85
CA GLU A 422 24.27 18.40 3.04
C GLU A 422 22.84 17.82 3.04
N ASN A 423 22.31 17.44 1.86
CA ASN A 423 21.01 16.81 1.74
C ASN A 423 20.90 15.52 2.55
N VAL A 424 22.01 14.84 2.90
CA VAL A 424 21.96 13.64 3.76
C VAL A 424 21.34 13.92 5.14
N LEU A 425 21.37 15.17 5.62
CA LEU A 425 20.71 15.59 6.87
C LEU A 425 19.19 15.47 6.82
N THR A 426 18.60 15.34 5.61
CA THR A 426 17.17 15.06 5.44
C THR A 426 16.81 13.61 5.78
N LEU A 427 17.78 12.70 5.73
CA LEU A 427 17.59 11.30 6.10
C LEU A 427 17.54 11.16 7.62
N LYS A 428 16.36 10.77 8.13
CA LYS A 428 16.14 10.49 9.55
C LYS A 428 15.23 9.28 9.71
N GLY A 429 15.45 8.53 10.79
CA GLY A 429 14.48 7.54 11.25
C GLY A 429 13.39 8.18 12.11
N ARG A 430 12.33 7.42 12.41
CA ARG A 430 11.15 7.87 13.19
C ARG A 430 11.49 8.58 14.50
N LYS A 431 12.54 8.15 15.19
CA LYS A 431 12.97 8.70 16.50
C LYS A 431 14.45 9.12 16.57
N ARG A 432 15.26 8.80 15.54
CA ARG A 432 16.71 8.99 15.58
C ARG A 432 17.21 9.59 14.28
N PHE A 433 18.13 10.54 14.40
CA PHE A 433 18.83 11.11 13.26
C PHE A 433 19.81 10.08 12.69
N TYR A 434 19.88 9.97 11.36
CA TYR A 434 20.91 9.16 10.72
C TYR A 434 22.17 9.99 10.46
N PHE A 435 21.99 11.28 10.21
CA PHE A 435 23.05 12.26 10.09
C PHE A 435 22.75 13.47 10.96
N SER A 436 23.78 14.05 11.57
CA SER A 436 23.66 15.31 12.32
C SER A 436 24.95 16.12 12.26
N ASN A 437 24.83 17.44 12.42
CA ASN A 437 25.97 18.34 12.64
C ASN A 437 26.42 18.35 14.13
N ASP A 438 25.63 17.76 15.01
CA ASP A 438 25.94 17.60 16.45
C ASP A 438 26.05 16.11 16.79
N PRO A 439 27.26 15.60 17.10
CA PRO A 439 27.47 14.18 17.39
C PRO A 439 26.71 13.70 18.63
N ASN A 440 26.34 14.60 19.56
CA ASN A 440 25.58 14.23 20.77
C ASN A 440 24.13 13.84 20.47
N GLN A 441 23.64 14.13 19.27
CA GLN A 441 22.30 13.71 18.82
C GLN A 441 22.28 12.27 18.28
N LEU A 442 23.45 11.63 18.17
CA LEU A 442 23.62 10.27 17.65
C LEU A 442 24.05 9.33 18.78
N THR A 443 23.66 8.06 18.68
CA THR A 443 23.99 7.03 19.69
C THR A 443 25.45 6.64 19.59
N SER A 444 25.96 6.49 18.37
CA SER A 444 27.37 6.33 18.08
C SER A 444 27.66 7.02 16.75
N SER A 445 28.63 7.93 16.72
CA SER A 445 28.85 8.81 15.57
C SER A 445 30.22 8.63 14.94
N GLU A 446 30.29 8.73 13.62
CA GLU A 446 31.55 8.91 12.89
C GLU A 446 31.50 10.14 11.98
N GLN A 447 32.57 10.94 11.96
CA GLN A 447 32.63 12.14 11.13
C GLN A 447 32.93 11.80 9.68
N ILE A 448 32.17 12.39 8.75
CA ILE A 448 32.39 12.23 7.31
C ILE A 448 33.52 13.17 6.89
N GLN A 449 34.53 12.63 6.21
CA GLN A 449 35.77 13.35 5.96
C GLN A 449 35.54 14.61 5.09
N GLY A 450 36.11 15.74 5.53
CA GLY A 450 35.97 17.02 4.84
C GLY A 450 34.63 17.72 5.05
N THR A 451 33.84 17.32 6.05
CA THR A 451 32.56 17.96 6.42
C THR A 451 32.44 18.13 7.94
N ASN A 452 31.45 18.90 8.39
CA ASN A 452 31.00 18.97 9.79
C ASN A 452 29.82 18.02 10.09
N ILE A 453 29.55 17.05 9.21
CA ILE A 453 28.45 16.10 9.33
C ILE A 453 28.96 14.78 9.92
N TYR A 454 28.18 14.24 10.86
CA TYR A 454 28.40 12.95 11.51
C TYR A 454 27.31 11.96 11.10
N VAL A 455 27.68 10.69 10.91
CA VAL A 455 26.77 9.59 10.59
C VAL A 455 26.60 8.65 11.79
N GLU A 456 25.37 8.19 12.03
CA GLU A 456 25.07 7.14 13.01
C GLU A 456 25.66 5.80 12.53
N ILE A 457 26.40 5.13 13.42
CA ILE A 457 27.07 3.85 13.12
C ILE A 457 26.53 2.71 13.97
N ASN A 458 25.63 2.96 14.92
CA ASN A 458 24.95 1.93 15.71
C ASN A 458 23.75 1.33 14.95
N PHE A 459 24.04 0.77 13.77
CA PHE A 459 23.07 0.09 12.92
C PHE A 459 23.42 -1.39 12.76
N THR A 460 22.39 -2.22 12.63
CA THR A 460 22.54 -3.61 12.17
C THR A 460 22.96 -3.65 10.69
N SER A 461 23.56 -4.76 10.24
CA SER A 461 23.99 -4.93 8.83
C SER A 461 22.87 -4.64 7.82
N ASN A 462 21.64 -5.07 8.11
CA ASN A 462 20.48 -4.81 7.25
C ASN A 462 20.10 -3.33 7.22
N GLN A 463 20.14 -2.64 8.37
CA GLN A 463 19.89 -1.20 8.43
C GLN A 463 20.96 -0.42 7.67
N ILE A 464 22.21 -0.87 7.74
CA ILE A 464 23.31 -0.27 6.98
C ILE A 464 23.06 -0.42 5.48
N VAL A 465 22.70 -1.61 4.99
CA VAL A 465 22.40 -1.82 3.56
C VAL A 465 21.23 -0.95 3.11
N LYS A 466 20.16 -0.88 3.91
CA LYS A 466 19.01 -0.01 3.62
C LYS A 466 19.43 1.47 3.59
N ASN A 467 20.18 1.93 4.58
CA ASN A 467 20.64 3.31 4.64
C ASN A 467 21.58 3.65 3.47
N VAL A 468 22.47 2.73 3.08
CA VAL A 468 23.32 2.88 1.89
C VAL A 468 22.48 3.06 0.63
N LYS A 469 21.45 2.24 0.43
CA LYS A 469 20.52 2.39 -0.70
C LYS A 469 19.77 3.72 -0.67
N ASN A 470 19.29 4.15 0.49
CA ASN A 470 18.60 5.44 0.65
C ASN A 470 19.53 6.62 0.35
N ILE A 471 20.79 6.56 0.79
CA ILE A 471 21.81 7.55 0.47
C ILE A 471 22.03 7.61 -1.04
N LEU A 472 22.19 6.46 -1.70
CA LEU A 472 22.36 6.40 -3.15
C LEU A 472 21.14 6.97 -3.90
N ALA A 473 19.93 6.62 -3.47
CA ALA A 473 18.68 7.12 -4.05
C ALA A 473 18.55 8.64 -3.90
N LEU A 474 18.95 9.19 -2.76
CA LEU A 474 18.95 10.64 -2.52
C LEU A 474 19.80 11.41 -3.54
N PHE A 475 20.89 10.81 -4.02
CA PHE A 475 21.77 11.38 -5.06
C PHE A 475 21.45 10.88 -6.47
N GLY A 476 20.27 10.30 -6.69
CA GLY A 476 19.75 9.92 -8.01
C GLY A 476 20.29 8.60 -8.56
N TYR A 477 20.90 7.76 -7.73
CA TYR A 477 21.34 6.43 -8.14
C TYR A 477 20.27 5.37 -7.84
N PRO A 478 19.97 4.47 -8.80
CA PRO A 478 19.01 3.39 -8.57
C PRO A 478 19.57 2.37 -7.57
N GLU A 479 18.71 1.67 -6.82
CA GLU A 479 19.14 0.74 -5.77
C GLU A 479 20.04 -0.41 -6.26
N ASN A 480 19.88 -0.82 -7.52
CA ASN A 480 20.67 -1.88 -8.16
C ASN A 480 22.05 -1.39 -8.65
N SER A 481 22.40 -0.12 -8.42
CA SER A 481 23.72 0.46 -8.77
C SER A 481 24.86 -0.01 -7.87
N ILE A 482 24.54 -0.66 -6.75
CA ILE A 482 25.49 -1.22 -5.80
C ILE A 482 25.27 -2.72 -5.59
N SER A 483 26.36 -3.49 -5.53
CA SER A 483 26.34 -4.90 -5.14
C SER A 483 27.36 -5.19 -4.04
N PHE A 484 27.10 -6.22 -3.23
CA PHE A 484 27.90 -6.55 -2.04
C PHE A 484 28.52 -7.93 -2.19
N GLU A 485 29.78 -8.08 -1.79
CA GLU A 485 30.48 -9.36 -1.67
C GLU A 485 30.64 -9.73 -0.20
N ILE A 486 30.35 -10.98 0.14
CA ILE A 486 30.39 -11.49 1.51
C ILE A 486 31.51 -12.53 1.65
N LYS A 487 32.27 -12.47 2.75
CA LYS A 487 33.26 -13.52 3.09
C LYS A 487 32.57 -14.86 3.29
N GLY A 488 32.81 -15.80 2.39
CA GLY A 488 32.38 -17.21 2.51
C GLY A 488 31.54 -17.75 1.36
N GLU A 489 31.16 -16.92 0.39
CA GLU A 489 30.55 -17.37 -0.87
C GLU A 489 31.59 -17.25 -1.98
N ASN A 490 32.14 -18.39 -2.42
CA ASN A 490 32.92 -18.56 -3.65
C ASN A 490 32.18 -19.57 -4.54
#